data_AF-A0A1I4FI76-F1
#
_entry.id   AF-A0A1I4FI76-F1
#
_cell.length_a   1.000
_cell.length_b   1.000
_cell.length_c   1.000
_cell.angle_alpha   90.00
_cell.angle_beta   90.00
_cell.angle_gamma   90.00
#
_symmetry.space_group_name_H-M   'P 1'
#
loop_
_entity.id
_entity.type
_entity.pdbx_description
1 polymer ?
#
loop_
_entity_poly.entity_id
_entity_poly.type
_entity_poly.pdbx_seq_one_letter_code
_entity_poly.pdbx_strand_id
1 'polypeptide(L)'
;MTIGEKFEELKKKDIAAKSDRERMVIDKELEQLANNDPEGFEAAFIASAKQTLVDAKRLRIKEQMREITQFVSMSYIAKNYFNKTKSWLSQCINGHDVNGRQAQFTPEEIDTLNKAFSDLSQKLAAFRVSL
;
A
#
# COMPACT_ATOMS: atom_id res chain seq x y z
N MET A 1 4.91 -27.07 -2.89
CA MET A 1 5.23 -25.76 -2.30
C MET A 1 6.54 -25.28 -2.87
N THR A 2 6.55 -24.10 -3.47
CA THR A 2 7.74 -23.46 -4.05
C THR A 2 8.63 -22.85 -2.97
N ILE A 3 9.89 -22.52 -3.31
CA ILE A 3 10.80 -21.79 -2.39
C ILE A 3 10.19 -20.45 -1.97
N GLY A 4 9.58 -19.72 -2.90
CA GLY A 4 8.89 -18.47 -2.61
C GLY A 4 7.72 -18.63 -1.64
N GLU A 5 6.88 -19.65 -1.83
CA GLU A 5 5.78 -19.95 -0.89
C GLU A 5 6.31 -20.28 0.50
N LYS A 6 7.36 -21.10 0.60
CA LYS A 6 7.96 -21.47 1.88
C LYS A 6 8.64 -20.28 2.58
N PHE A 7 9.30 -19.42 1.81
CA PHE A 7 9.88 -18.17 2.32
C PHE A 7 8.81 -17.27 2.95
N GLU A 8 7.68 -17.06 2.27
CA GLU A 8 6.57 -16.24 2.78
C GLU A 8 5.91 -16.85 4.02
N GLU A 9 5.80 -18.19 4.10
CA GLU A 9 5.34 -18.86 5.31
C GLU A 9 6.27 -18.64 6.50
N LEU A 10 7.59 -18.78 6.30
CA LEU A 10 8.59 -18.56 7.35
C LEU A 10 8.61 -17.10 7.81
N LYS A 11 8.54 -16.14 6.88
CA LYS A 11 8.39 -14.72 7.20
C LYS A 11 7.15 -14.46 8.05
N LYS A 12 6.00 -15.04 7.72
CA LYS A 12 4.77 -14.89 8.51
C LYS A 12 4.92 -15.46 9.92
N LYS A 13 5.59 -16.61 10.06
CA LYS A 13 5.89 -17.20 11.37
C LYS A 13 6.83 -16.31 12.17
N ASP A 14 7.84 -15.72 11.54
CA ASP A 14 8.80 -14.82 12.21
C ASP A 14 8.10 -13.58 12.77
N ILE A 15 7.26 -12.92 11.95
CA ILE A 15 6.44 -11.77 12.37
C ILE A 15 5.53 -12.13 13.56
N ALA A 16 5.00 -13.35 13.58
CA ALA A 16 4.10 -13.83 14.62
C ALA A 16 4.80 -14.42 15.86
N ALA A 17 6.12 -14.62 15.81
CA ALA A 17 6.88 -15.28 16.86
C ALA A 17 6.86 -14.47 18.17
N LYS A 18 6.57 -15.16 19.26
CA LYS A 18 6.39 -14.57 20.61
C LYS A 18 7.59 -14.80 21.52
N SER A 19 8.59 -15.54 21.05
CA SER A 19 9.81 -15.81 21.81
C SER A 19 11.03 -15.92 20.91
N ASP A 20 12.21 -15.66 21.49
CA ASP A 20 13.48 -15.82 20.79
C ASP A 20 13.73 -17.27 20.36
N ARG A 21 13.24 -18.25 21.13
CA ARG A 21 13.35 -19.67 20.76
C ARG A 21 12.61 -20.01 19.48
N GLU A 22 11.42 -19.44 19.27
CA GLU A 22 10.67 -19.62 18.03
C GLU A 22 11.41 -18.97 16.85
N ARG A 23 11.94 -17.76 17.04
CA ARG A 23 12.74 -17.06 16.02
C ARG A 23 13.99 -17.86 15.63
N MET A 24 14.73 -18.39 16.60
CA MET A 24 15.90 -19.24 16.34
C MET A 24 15.59 -20.49 15.51
N VAL A 25 14.39 -21.08 15.67
CA VAL A 25 13.98 -22.22 14.83
C VAL A 25 13.68 -21.76 13.41
N ILE A 26 13.01 -20.63 13.26
CA ILE A 26 12.68 -20.04 11.96
C ILE A 26 13.94 -19.60 11.21
N ASP A 27 14.90 -18.98 11.89
CA ASP A 27 16.19 -18.58 11.34
C ASP A 27 16.94 -19.79 10.76
N LYS A 28 16.97 -20.91 11.51
CA LYS A 28 17.57 -22.17 11.01
C LYS A 28 16.84 -22.71 9.78
N GLU A 29 15.51 -22.62 9.73
CA GLU A 29 14.75 -23.04 8.55
C GLU A 29 15.01 -22.13 7.35
N LEU A 30 15.18 -20.83 7.56
CA LEU A 30 15.56 -19.88 6.51
C LEU A 30 16.99 -20.13 6.02
N GLU A 31 17.95 -20.38 6.91
CA GLU A 31 19.32 -20.76 6.55
C GLU A 31 19.34 -22.05 5.73
N GLN A 32 18.57 -23.06 6.14
CA GLN A 32 18.44 -24.30 5.37
C GLN A 32 17.81 -24.04 4.00
N LEU A 33 16.80 -23.18 3.92
CA LEU A 33 16.16 -22.81 2.65
C LEU A 33 17.17 -22.13 1.71
N ALA A 34 17.95 -21.19 2.23
CA ALA A 34 19.00 -20.49 1.48
C ALA A 34 20.13 -21.42 1.03
N ASN A 35 20.54 -22.37 1.88
CA ASN A 35 21.59 -23.34 1.53
C ASN A 35 21.14 -24.36 0.48
N ASN A 36 19.85 -24.73 0.48
CA ASN A 36 19.30 -25.71 -0.46
C ASN A 36 19.07 -25.13 -1.87
N ASP A 37 18.66 -23.86 -1.95
CA ASP A 37 18.44 -23.15 -3.22
C ASP A 37 18.77 -21.65 -3.06
N PRO A 38 20.05 -21.27 -3.19
CA PRO A 38 20.48 -19.89 -3.01
C PRO A 38 19.80 -18.92 -3.98
N GLU A 39 19.69 -19.28 -5.27
CA GLU A 39 19.09 -18.43 -6.30
C GLU A 39 17.59 -18.26 -6.09
N GLY A 40 16.87 -19.35 -5.79
CA GLY A 40 15.45 -19.31 -5.48
C GLY A 40 15.15 -18.51 -4.20
N PHE A 41 16.00 -18.65 -3.18
CA PHE A 41 15.90 -17.86 -1.95
C PHE A 41 16.15 -16.38 -2.20
N GLU A 42 17.21 -16.01 -2.94
CA GLU A 42 17.50 -14.63 -3.31
C GLU A 42 16.33 -14.01 -4.06
N ALA A 43 15.80 -14.71 -5.07
CA ALA A 43 14.64 -14.24 -5.84
C ALA A 43 13.40 -14.04 -4.95
N ALA A 44 13.14 -14.98 -4.04
CA ALA A 44 12.02 -14.88 -3.09
C ALA A 44 12.19 -13.70 -2.13
N PHE A 45 13.39 -13.51 -1.57
CA PHE A 45 13.70 -12.41 -0.67
C PHE A 45 13.53 -11.06 -1.37
N ILE A 46 14.10 -10.89 -2.58
CA ILE A 46 13.97 -9.65 -3.36
C ILE A 46 12.50 -9.36 -3.69
N ALA A 47 11.74 -10.37 -4.10
CA ALA A 47 10.31 -10.21 -4.38
C ALA A 47 9.54 -9.77 -3.13
N SER A 48 9.79 -10.41 -1.99
CA SER A 48 9.16 -10.07 -0.71
C SER A 48 9.52 -8.67 -0.22
N ALA A 49 10.78 -8.26 -0.35
CA ALA A 49 11.24 -6.93 0.01
C ALA A 49 10.58 -5.85 -0.85
N LYS A 50 10.49 -6.07 -2.17
CA LYS A 50 9.76 -5.18 -3.09
C LYS A 50 8.28 -5.05 -2.72
N GLN A 51 7.62 -6.16 -2.42
CA GLN A 51 6.22 -6.14 -1.99
C GLN A 51 6.03 -5.39 -0.66
N THR A 52 6.93 -5.63 0.31
CA THR A 52 6.91 -4.93 1.60
C THR A 52 7.05 -3.41 1.43
N LEU A 53 7.89 -2.95 0.50
CA LEU A 53 8.00 -1.52 0.17
C LEU A 53 6.71 -0.95 -0.44
N VAL A 54 6.05 -1.70 -1.33
CA VAL A 54 4.75 -1.31 -1.91
C VAL A 54 3.70 -1.18 -0.82
N ASP A 55 3.61 -2.16 0.08
CA ASP A 55 2.64 -2.16 1.18
C ASP A 55 2.89 -1.00 2.16
N ALA A 56 4.17 -0.72 2.47
CA ALA A 56 4.55 0.40 3.33
C ALA A 56 4.16 1.77 2.72
N LYS A 57 4.42 1.97 1.41
CA LYS A 57 4.00 3.19 0.70
C LYS A 57 2.49 3.36 0.70
N ARG A 58 1.75 2.27 0.51
CA ARG A 58 0.29 2.26 0.56
C ARG A 58 -0.24 2.62 1.94
N LEU A 59 0.30 2.02 3.00
CA LEU A 59 -0.07 2.36 4.38
C LEU A 59 0.15 3.84 4.66
N ARG A 60 1.26 4.41 4.17
CA ARG A 60 1.54 5.84 4.27
C ARG A 60 0.48 6.69 3.56
N ILE A 61 0.14 6.36 2.32
CA ILE A 61 -0.92 7.08 1.57
C ILE A 61 -2.24 6.99 2.33
N LYS A 62 -2.63 5.79 2.79
CA LYS A 62 -3.87 5.59 3.54
C LYS A 62 -3.92 6.46 4.80
N GLU A 63 -2.81 6.56 5.52
CA GLU A 63 -2.72 7.40 6.72
C GLU A 63 -2.84 8.89 6.40
N GLN A 64 -2.12 9.37 5.38
CA GLN A 64 -2.24 10.76 4.91
C GLN A 64 -3.67 11.08 4.46
N MET A 65 -4.35 10.12 3.83
CA MET A 65 -5.72 10.29 3.35
C MET A 65 -6.75 10.30 4.48
N ARG A 66 -6.52 9.60 5.60
CA ARG A 66 -7.43 9.63 6.75
C ARG A 66 -7.65 11.04 7.30
N GLU A 67 -6.57 11.80 7.39
CA GLU A 67 -6.62 13.20 7.83
C GLU A 67 -7.36 14.07 6.81
N ILE A 68 -6.96 14.02 5.54
CA ILE A 68 -7.50 14.97 4.53
C ILE A 68 -9.00 14.75 4.25
N THR A 69 -9.48 13.51 4.34
CA THR A 69 -10.89 13.15 4.05
C THR A 69 -11.92 13.84 4.95
N GLN A 70 -11.49 14.39 6.09
CA GLN A 70 -12.35 15.17 6.98
C GLN A 70 -12.58 16.60 6.47
N PHE A 71 -11.64 17.13 5.67
CA PHE A 71 -11.65 18.51 5.20
C PHE A 71 -12.19 18.66 3.78
N VAL A 72 -12.16 17.59 2.99
CA VAL A 72 -12.49 17.65 1.55
C VAL A 72 -13.53 16.61 1.14
N SER A 73 -14.36 16.97 0.16
CA SER A 73 -15.33 16.05 -0.42
C SER A 73 -14.66 15.06 -1.36
N MET A 74 -14.49 13.81 -0.91
CA MET A 74 -13.94 12.73 -1.74
C MET A 74 -14.78 12.43 -2.98
N SER A 75 -16.10 12.60 -2.90
CA SER A 75 -17.00 12.47 -4.05
C SER A 75 -16.71 13.55 -5.10
N TYR A 76 -16.44 14.78 -4.65
CA TYR A 76 -16.07 15.87 -5.53
C TYR A 76 -14.73 15.60 -6.20
N ILE A 77 -13.72 15.14 -5.45
CA ILE A 77 -12.40 14.83 -6.00
C ILE A 77 -12.51 13.75 -7.08
N ALA A 78 -13.17 12.63 -6.76
CA ALA A 78 -13.32 11.52 -7.70
C ALA A 78 -14.03 11.94 -9.00
N LYS A 79 -15.10 12.73 -8.91
CA LYS A 79 -15.86 13.16 -10.08
C LYS A 79 -15.12 14.20 -10.91
N ASN A 80 -14.53 15.22 -10.29
CA ASN A 80 -14.04 16.40 -11.01
C ASN A 80 -12.57 16.29 -11.46
N TYR A 81 -11.75 15.47 -10.80
CA TYR A 81 -10.33 15.32 -11.18
C TYR A 81 -10.02 13.98 -11.83
N PHE A 82 -10.78 12.93 -11.51
CA PHE A 82 -10.56 11.58 -12.06
C PHE A 82 -11.65 11.12 -13.03
N ASN A 83 -12.80 11.81 -13.09
CA ASN A 83 -13.98 11.33 -13.80
C ASN A 83 -14.37 9.89 -13.40
N LYS A 84 -14.29 9.59 -12.10
CA LYS A 84 -14.59 8.29 -11.48
C LYS A 84 -15.59 8.44 -10.34
N THR A 85 -16.02 7.30 -9.82
CA THR A 85 -16.94 7.24 -8.66
C THR A 85 -16.19 7.43 -7.35
N LYS A 86 -16.88 7.89 -6.30
CA LYS A 86 -16.36 7.90 -4.92
C LYS A 86 -15.86 6.50 -4.49
N SER A 87 -16.57 5.45 -4.92
CA SER A 87 -16.22 4.07 -4.61
C SER A 87 -14.85 3.69 -5.18
N TRP A 88 -14.56 4.09 -6.44
CA TRP A 88 -13.25 3.86 -7.05
C TRP A 88 -12.13 4.52 -6.22
N LEU A 89 -12.31 5.78 -5.83
CA LEU A 89 -11.30 6.50 -5.04
C LEU A 89 -11.10 5.84 -3.66
N SER A 90 -12.19 5.39 -3.02
CA SER A 90 -12.13 4.63 -1.76
C SER A 90 -11.38 3.31 -1.92
N GLN A 91 -11.58 2.60 -3.04
CA GLN A 91 -10.87 1.36 -3.35
C GLN A 91 -9.36 1.60 -3.51
N CYS A 92 -8.94 2.65 -4.20
CA CYS A 92 -7.52 3.00 -4.34
C CYS A 92 -6.87 3.37 -3.00
N ILE A 93 -7.56 4.16 -2.15
CA ILE A 93 -7.03 4.56 -0.83
C ILE A 93 -6.90 3.36 0.11
N ASN A 94 -7.93 2.51 0.14
CA ASN A 94 -7.95 1.35 1.02
C ASN A 94 -7.18 0.16 0.45
N GLY A 95 -6.90 0.17 -0.86
CA GLY A 95 -6.32 -0.90 -1.67
C GLY A 95 -7.11 -2.20 -1.66
N HIS A 96 -8.43 -2.11 -1.81
CA HIS A 96 -9.25 -3.30 -2.00
C HIS A 96 -8.92 -3.96 -3.34
N ASP A 97 -9.00 -5.29 -3.39
CA ASP A 97 -8.93 -6.04 -4.63
C ASP A 97 -10.19 -5.77 -5.47
N VAL A 98 -10.00 -5.36 -6.72
CA VAL A 98 -11.07 -5.21 -7.72
C VAL A 98 -10.71 -6.10 -8.90
N ASN A 99 -11.52 -7.13 -9.15
CA ASN A 99 -11.29 -8.13 -10.21
C ASN A 99 -9.90 -8.81 -10.14
N GLY A 100 -9.43 -9.14 -8.93
CA GLY A 100 -8.13 -9.81 -8.72
C GLY A 100 -6.91 -8.91 -8.93
N ARG A 101 -7.11 -7.61 -9.16
CA ARG A 101 -6.04 -6.60 -9.19
C ARG A 101 -6.24 -5.65 -8.02
N GLN A 102 -5.18 -5.41 -7.25
CA GLN A 102 -5.21 -4.41 -6.19
C GLN A 102 -5.40 -3.03 -6.81
N ALA A 103 -6.44 -2.31 -6.39
CA ALA A 103 -6.62 -0.91 -6.77
C ALA A 103 -5.51 -0.08 -6.09
N GLN A 104 -4.57 0.44 -6.87
CA GLN A 104 -3.48 1.30 -6.39
C GLN A 104 -3.43 2.53 -7.29
N PHE A 105 -3.02 3.66 -6.71
CA PHE A 105 -2.75 4.86 -7.50
C PHE A 105 -1.50 4.65 -8.36
N THR A 106 -1.57 5.02 -9.63
CA THR A 106 -0.37 5.21 -10.44
C THR A 106 0.36 6.50 -10.03
N PRO A 107 1.64 6.68 -10.39
CA PRO A 107 2.34 7.94 -10.15
C PRO A 107 1.61 9.17 -10.70
N GLU A 108 0.98 9.04 -11.87
CA GLU A 108 0.20 10.09 -12.53
C GLU A 108 -1.10 10.39 -11.77
N GLU A 109 -1.72 9.36 -11.19
CA GLU A 109 -2.91 9.54 -10.35
C GLU A 109 -2.57 10.21 -9.01
N ILE A 110 -1.39 9.94 -8.45
CA ILE A 110 -0.87 10.68 -7.28
C ILE A 110 -0.64 12.15 -7.62
N ASP A 111 -0.04 12.46 -8.79
CA ASP A 111 0.12 13.84 -9.25
C ASP A 111 -1.24 14.54 -9.45
N THR A 112 -2.20 13.84 -10.03
CA THR A 112 -3.58 14.34 -10.18
C THR A 112 -4.22 14.63 -8.82
N LEU A 113 -4.00 13.77 -7.83
CA LEU A 113 -4.51 13.97 -6.47
C LEU A 113 -3.89 15.20 -5.78
N ASN A 114 -2.57 15.38 -5.93
CA ASN A 114 -1.86 16.55 -5.40
C ASN A 114 -2.36 17.85 -6.04
N LYS A 115 -2.57 17.84 -7.37
CA LYS A 115 -3.19 18.96 -8.10
C LYS A 115 -4.59 19.26 -7.58
N ALA A 116 -5.39 18.23 -7.29
CA ALA A 116 -6.73 18.40 -6.74
C ALA A 116 -6.71 19.11 -5.38
N PHE A 117 -5.81 18.72 -4.47
CA PHE A 117 -5.68 19.39 -3.18
C PHE A 117 -5.19 20.83 -3.32
N SER A 118 -4.22 21.08 -4.19
CA SER A 118 -3.75 22.44 -4.47
C SER A 118 -4.86 23.34 -5.00
N ASP A 119 -5.64 22.88 -5.98
CA ASP A 119 -6.76 23.64 -6.54
C ASP A 119 -7.88 23.88 -5.52
N LEU A 120 -8.25 22.86 -4.73
CA LEU A 120 -9.23 23.02 -3.65
C LEU A 120 -8.77 24.05 -2.59
N SER A 121 -7.48 24.07 -2.25
CA SER A 121 -6.94 25.05 -1.31
C SER A 121 -7.08 26.49 -1.83
N GLN A 122 -6.82 26.72 -3.11
CA GLN A 122 -6.98 28.02 -3.76
C GLN A 122 -8.44 28.44 -3.84
N LYS A 123 -9.33 27.52 -4.23
CA LYS A 123 -10.78 27.75 -4.25
C LYS A 123 -11.33 28.14 -2.89
N LEU A 124 -10.89 27.46 -1.83
CA LEU A 124 -11.29 27.78 -0.46
C LEU A 124 -10.76 29.15 -0.03
N ALA A 125 -9.49 29.46 -0.33
CA ALA A 125 -8.88 30.75 0.03
C ALA A 125 -9.53 31.95 -0.68
N ALA A 126 -9.97 31.76 -1.93
CA ALA A 126 -10.66 32.79 -2.71
C ALA A 126 -12.14 32.94 -2.36
N PHE A 127 -12.74 31.98 -1.66
CA PHE A 127 -14.17 31.97 -1.37
C PHE A 127 -14.58 33.17 -0.50
N ARG A 128 -15.58 33.93 -0.94
CA ARG A 128 -16.17 35.05 -0.20
C ARG A 128 -17.68 34.93 -0.25
N VAL A 129 -18.33 35.21 0.88
CA VAL A 129 -19.78 35.33 0.98
C VAL A 129 -20.07 36.81 1.22
N SER A 130 -20.93 37.39 0.40
CA SER A 130 -21.49 38.73 0.59
C SER A 130 -23.00 38.63 0.74
N LEU A 131 -23.58 39.54 1.52
CA LEU A 131 -25.03 39.74 1.64
C LEU A 131 -25.59 40.55 0.48
#